data_AF-A0A1H3B8J4-F1
#
_entry.id   AF-A0A1H3B8J4-F1
#
_cell.length_a   1.000
_cell.length_b   1.000
_cell.length_c   1.000
_cell.angle_alpha   90.00
_cell.angle_beta   90.00
_cell.angle_gamma   90.00
#
_symmetry.space_group_name_H-M   'P 1'
#
loop_
_entity.id
_entity.type
_entity.pdbx_description
1 polymer ?
#
loop_
_entity_poly.entity_id
_entity_poly.type
_entity_poly.pdbx_seq_one_letter_code
_entity_poly.pdbx_strand_id
1 'polypeptide(L)'
;MITRRASGIPAGYPLRPAHRPGGAALFLAALLGAAGCSAAQTSPRAIVDAETGQLYGGVRDGRWIAAEAMDKGTLEGAELVRYANDGTRGNSSVLRPVPTDETCSNPTYRPQSGAGAEAGTYLAPDWDAAPRRATVLSTDNPTYRAALSDWLSARGIADPAPAIAQLVRVDLEGDGRDEVVLTAERQRGSITSTRAGDYSVLLLNRLQGERVVTVALRADVYPEDCVAECAPTRYRLFSTLDLDGDGRLELIVTSEDYEGIGRAVYGLDDLTQPALAWHCGP
;
A
#
# COMPACT_ATOMS: atom_id res chain seq x y z
N MET A 1 -18.00 40.43 1.06
CA MET A 1 -18.03 40.35 2.53
C MET A 1 -17.53 38.96 2.91
N ILE A 2 -16.25 38.86 3.24
CA ILE A 2 -15.53 37.59 3.46
C ILE A 2 -15.59 37.31 4.97
N THR A 3 -16.10 36.14 5.36
CA THR A 3 -15.92 35.63 6.73
C THR A 3 -15.27 34.26 6.67
N ARG A 4 -13.96 34.25 6.96
CA ARG A 4 -13.20 33.05 7.32
C ARG A 4 -13.66 32.57 8.69
N ARG A 5 -13.92 31.27 8.84
CA ARG A 5 -13.87 30.61 10.15
C ARG A 5 -12.77 29.57 10.12
N ALA A 6 -11.69 29.87 10.83
CA ALA A 6 -10.74 28.90 11.32
C ALA A 6 -11.26 28.33 12.65
N SER A 7 -11.10 27.03 12.84
CA SER A 7 -11.29 26.30 14.10
C SER A 7 -10.44 25.04 13.93
N GLY A 8 -9.48 24.66 14.76
CA GLY A 8 -9.11 25.06 16.11
C GLY A 8 -8.42 23.83 16.70
N ILE A 9 -7.09 23.86 16.78
CA ILE A 9 -6.27 22.79 17.35
C ILE A 9 -6.37 22.88 18.88
N PRO A 10 -6.68 21.80 19.63
CA PRO A 10 -6.56 21.83 21.08
C PRO A 10 -5.12 21.49 21.52
N ALA A 11 -4.57 22.39 22.33
CA ALA A 11 -3.29 22.28 23.00
C ALA A 11 -3.40 21.54 24.35
N GLY A 12 -2.30 20.85 24.71
CA GLY A 12 -1.72 20.90 26.05
C GLY A 12 -2.34 20.03 27.15
N TYR A 13 -1.68 18.91 27.48
CA TYR A 13 -1.79 18.26 28.79
C TYR A 13 -0.78 18.88 29.77
N PRO A 14 -1.15 19.19 31.02
CA PRO A 14 -0.22 19.72 32.02
C PRO A 14 0.56 18.58 32.71
N LEU A 15 1.89 18.73 32.78
CA LEU A 15 2.76 17.93 33.64
C LEU A 15 2.72 18.49 35.07
N ARG A 16 2.43 17.61 36.04
CA ARG A 16 2.61 17.88 37.48
C ARG A 16 4.08 17.67 37.88
N PRO A 17 4.67 18.54 38.72
CA PRO A 17 5.89 18.22 39.44
C PRO A 17 5.64 17.92 40.92
N ALA A 18 6.51 17.06 41.48
CA ALA A 18 7.18 17.16 42.78
C ALA A 18 7.18 15.85 43.58
N HIS A 19 8.36 15.25 43.78
CA HIS A 19 9.04 15.23 45.10
C HIS A 19 10.39 14.45 45.03
N ARG A 20 11.46 15.10 45.48
CA ARG A 20 12.75 14.52 45.96
C ARG A 20 12.55 13.94 47.39
N PRO A 21 13.48 13.19 48.06
CA PRO A 21 14.95 13.12 47.86
C PRO A 21 15.66 11.77 48.18
N GLY A 22 16.98 11.74 47.93
CA GLY A 22 17.94 11.14 48.87
C GLY A 22 18.37 9.69 48.64
N GLY A 23 19.61 9.51 48.18
CA GLY A 23 20.28 8.20 48.18
C GLY A 23 21.62 8.27 47.48
N ALA A 24 22.68 8.62 48.21
CA ALA A 24 24.05 8.50 47.73
C ALA A 24 24.41 7.00 47.68
N ALA A 25 24.60 6.48 46.47
CA ALA A 25 25.18 5.17 46.23
C ALA A 25 26.47 5.34 45.43
N LEU A 26 27.60 5.00 46.05
CA LEU A 26 28.88 4.79 45.39
C LEU A 26 28.70 3.63 44.39
N PHE A 27 28.71 3.91 43.09
CA PHE A 27 28.80 2.88 42.06
C PHE A 27 30.27 2.74 41.63
N LEU A 28 30.85 1.59 41.95
CA LEU A 28 32.07 1.10 41.32
C LEU A 28 31.78 0.92 39.82
N ALA A 29 32.39 1.74 38.97
CA ALA A 29 32.37 1.54 37.53
C ALA A 29 33.28 0.37 37.16
N ALA A 30 32.73 -0.84 37.11
CA ALA A 30 33.35 -1.95 36.41
C ALA A 30 33.20 -1.70 34.90
N LEU A 31 34.32 -1.36 34.24
CA LEU A 31 34.44 -1.37 32.78
C LEU A 31 34.35 -2.82 32.28
N LEU A 32 33.13 -3.34 32.19
CA LEU A 32 32.82 -4.50 31.37
C LEU A 32 32.87 -4.05 29.91
N GLY A 33 33.94 -4.44 29.22
CA GLY A 33 34.01 -4.35 27.77
C GLY A 33 32.86 -5.15 27.17
N ALA A 34 31.79 -4.45 26.79
CA ALA A 34 30.77 -5.01 25.94
C ALA A 34 31.44 -5.29 24.58
N ALA A 35 31.89 -6.53 24.39
CA ALA A 35 32.08 -7.08 23.06
C ALA A 35 30.70 -7.08 22.41
N GLY A 36 30.35 -5.95 21.78
CA GLY A 36 29.15 -5.85 20.97
C GLY A 36 29.25 -6.91 19.90
N CYS A 37 28.41 -7.93 19.98
CA CYS A 37 28.04 -8.68 18.80
C CYS A 37 27.46 -7.66 17.82
N SER A 38 28.28 -7.17 16.88
CA SER A 38 27.76 -6.59 15.66
C SER A 38 26.95 -7.67 14.99
N ALA A 39 25.63 -7.65 15.18
CA ALA A 39 24.73 -8.35 14.29
C ALA A 39 25.09 -7.87 12.88
N ALA A 40 25.44 -8.80 11.99
CA ALA A 40 25.68 -8.49 10.60
C ALA A 40 24.41 -7.82 10.07
N GLN A 41 24.52 -6.55 9.64
CA GLN A 41 23.39 -5.83 9.07
C GLN A 41 22.97 -6.58 7.80
N THR A 42 21.72 -7.02 7.75
CA THR A 42 21.18 -7.66 6.57
C THR A 42 21.02 -6.61 5.47
N SER A 43 21.41 -6.94 4.25
CA SER A 43 21.13 -6.06 3.10
C SER A 43 19.62 -5.95 2.93
N PRO A 44 19.09 -4.76 2.63
CA PRO A 44 17.66 -4.61 2.39
C PRO A 44 17.22 -5.47 1.20
N ARG A 45 16.06 -6.12 1.32
CA ARG A 45 15.43 -6.88 0.24
C ARG A 45 14.60 -5.92 -0.59
N ALA A 46 15.03 -5.68 -1.81
CA ALA A 46 14.34 -4.75 -2.71
C ALA A 46 13.06 -5.36 -3.28
N ILE A 47 12.07 -4.49 -3.49
CA ILE A 47 10.77 -4.79 -4.09
C ILE A 47 10.63 -3.91 -5.34
N VAL A 48 10.54 -4.53 -6.51
CA VAL A 48 10.53 -3.82 -7.80
C VAL A 48 9.30 -4.19 -8.59
N ASP A 49 8.65 -3.20 -9.19
CA ASP A 49 7.56 -3.42 -10.13
C ASP A 49 8.08 -4.09 -11.41
N ALA A 50 7.59 -5.29 -11.73
CA ALA A 50 8.12 -6.06 -12.86
C ALA A 50 7.69 -5.50 -14.23
N GLU A 51 6.62 -4.73 -14.28
CA GLU A 51 6.09 -4.15 -15.52
C GLU A 51 6.83 -2.87 -15.89
N THR A 52 6.92 -1.95 -14.93
CA THR A 52 7.46 -0.60 -15.12
C THR A 52 8.94 -0.53 -14.78
N GLY A 53 9.45 -1.48 -13.98
CA GLY A 53 10.80 -1.45 -13.43
C GLY A 53 10.96 -0.51 -12.24
N GLN A 54 9.91 0.18 -11.81
CA GLN A 54 9.96 1.15 -10.72
C GLN A 54 10.28 0.45 -9.40
N LEU A 55 11.29 0.94 -8.69
CA LEU A 55 11.60 0.48 -7.33
C LEU A 55 10.53 0.99 -6.37
N TYR A 56 9.81 0.10 -5.68
CA TYR A 56 8.94 0.50 -4.56
C TYR A 56 9.78 0.96 -3.37
N GLY A 57 10.87 0.25 -3.13
CA GLY A 57 11.73 0.37 -1.96
C GLY A 57 12.16 -1.03 -1.53
N GLY A 58 12.19 -1.29 -0.22
CA GLY A 58 12.51 -2.62 0.28
C GLY A 58 12.17 -2.82 1.74
N VAL A 59 12.58 -3.98 2.26
CA VAL A 59 12.44 -4.35 3.66
C VAL A 59 13.81 -4.70 4.25
N ARG A 60 14.09 -4.27 5.47
CA ARG A 60 15.25 -4.71 6.26
C ARG A 60 14.84 -4.90 7.70
N ASP A 61 15.12 -6.09 8.24
CA ASP A 61 14.80 -6.44 9.62
C ASP A 61 13.34 -6.13 10.01
N GLY A 62 12.40 -6.46 9.10
CA GLY A 62 10.95 -6.21 9.28
C GLY A 62 10.53 -4.74 9.19
N ARG A 63 11.36 -3.87 8.62
CA ARG A 63 11.06 -2.44 8.44
C ARG A 63 11.09 -2.04 6.98
N TRP A 64 10.08 -1.29 6.57
CA TRP A 64 9.99 -0.67 5.26
C TRP A 64 11.08 0.40 5.07
N ILE A 65 11.72 0.39 3.91
CA ILE A 65 12.73 1.35 3.48
C ILE A 65 12.25 1.93 2.15
N ALA A 66 11.99 3.24 2.13
CA ALA A 66 11.60 3.96 0.93
C ALA A 66 12.70 3.91 -0.15
N ALA A 67 12.32 4.01 -1.42
CA ALA A 67 13.23 3.88 -2.56
C ALA A 67 14.42 4.85 -2.50
N GLU A 68 14.23 6.07 -2.02
CA GLU A 68 15.27 7.10 -1.91
C GLU A 68 16.31 6.79 -0.81
N ALA A 69 15.91 5.98 0.18
CA ALA A 69 16.76 5.52 1.27
C ALA A 69 17.45 4.19 0.97
N MET A 70 17.16 3.56 -0.17
CA MET A 70 17.83 2.34 -0.61
C MET A 70 19.22 2.66 -1.14
N ASP A 71 20.22 1.87 -0.74
CA ASP A 71 21.57 2.02 -1.27
C ASP A 71 21.58 1.69 -2.76
N LYS A 72 22.27 2.51 -3.58
CA LYS A 72 22.33 2.33 -5.05
C LYS A 72 22.81 0.94 -5.48
N GLY A 73 23.65 0.31 -4.64
CA GLY A 73 24.16 -1.05 -4.85
C GLY A 73 23.25 -2.18 -4.37
N THR A 74 22.10 -1.90 -3.75
CA THR A 74 21.23 -2.92 -3.13
C THR A 74 20.83 -4.01 -4.12
N LEU A 75 20.64 -3.64 -5.39
CA LEU A 75 20.20 -4.54 -6.45
C LEU A 75 21.35 -5.05 -7.33
N GLU A 76 22.60 -4.63 -7.09
CA GLU A 76 23.73 -5.05 -7.92
C GLU A 76 24.01 -6.55 -7.76
N GLY A 77 23.78 -7.31 -8.83
CA GLY A 77 23.99 -8.75 -8.84
C GLY A 77 22.93 -9.56 -8.07
N ALA A 78 21.92 -8.90 -7.49
CA ALA A 78 20.82 -9.58 -6.83
C ALA A 78 19.93 -10.27 -7.86
N GLU A 79 19.66 -11.56 -7.64
CA GLU A 79 18.71 -12.33 -8.41
C GLU A 79 17.33 -12.28 -7.73
N LEU A 80 16.34 -11.72 -8.40
CA LEU A 80 14.98 -11.54 -7.89
C LEU A 80 14.01 -12.46 -8.63
N VAL A 81 13.11 -13.06 -7.88
CA VAL A 81 12.01 -13.88 -8.38
C VAL A 81 10.85 -12.97 -8.76
N ARG A 82 10.27 -13.17 -9.95
CA ARG A 82 9.02 -12.51 -10.31
C ARG A 82 7.82 -13.26 -9.70
N TYR A 83 6.90 -12.53 -9.10
CA TYR A 83 5.56 -12.99 -8.74
C TYR A 83 4.55 -12.28 -9.64
N ALA A 84 3.77 -13.05 -10.39
CA ALA A 84 2.66 -12.51 -11.18
C ALA A 84 1.53 -12.01 -10.26
N ASN A 85 0.57 -11.27 -10.84
CA ASN A 85 -0.52 -10.63 -10.09
C ASN A 85 -1.41 -11.61 -9.31
N ASP A 86 -1.50 -12.86 -9.77
CA ASP A 86 -2.24 -13.96 -9.13
C ASP A 86 -1.40 -14.74 -8.09
N GLY A 87 -0.21 -14.23 -7.74
CA GLY A 87 0.75 -14.85 -6.85
C GLY A 87 1.57 -15.98 -7.50
N THR A 88 1.42 -16.24 -8.80
CA THR A 88 2.19 -17.29 -9.46
C THR A 88 3.67 -16.92 -9.52
N ARG A 89 4.51 -17.77 -8.92
CA ARG A 89 5.97 -17.66 -8.95
C ARG A 89 6.48 -17.92 -10.36
N GLY A 90 7.17 -16.93 -10.92
CA GLY A 90 7.80 -16.97 -12.23
C GLY A 90 9.31 -17.16 -12.14
N ASN A 91 9.98 -16.80 -13.24
CA ASN A 91 11.44 -16.92 -13.35
C ASN A 91 12.16 -15.87 -12.49
N SER A 92 13.36 -16.24 -12.08
CA SER A 92 14.31 -15.32 -11.48
C SER A 92 15.01 -14.46 -12.54
N SER A 93 15.46 -13.27 -12.15
CA SER A 93 16.19 -12.36 -13.02
C SER A 93 17.13 -11.47 -12.21
N VAL A 94 18.32 -11.24 -12.74
CA VAL A 94 19.19 -10.17 -12.28
C VAL A 94 18.72 -8.86 -12.90
N LEU A 95 18.44 -7.88 -12.04
CA LEU A 95 18.00 -6.56 -12.48
C LEU A 95 19.20 -5.60 -12.57
N ARG A 96 19.15 -4.67 -13.52
CA ARG A 96 20.14 -3.59 -13.66
C ARG A 96 19.45 -2.23 -13.66
N PRO A 97 20.08 -1.19 -13.10
CA PRO A 97 19.55 0.16 -13.19
C PRO A 97 19.53 0.62 -14.66
N VAL A 98 18.51 1.38 -15.02
CA VAL A 98 18.40 2.07 -16.31
C VAL A 98 18.05 3.53 -16.06
N PRO A 99 18.28 4.44 -17.03
CA PRO A 99 17.80 5.81 -16.90
C PRO A 99 16.31 5.83 -16.54
N THR A 100 16.00 6.59 -15.50
CA THR A 100 14.62 6.80 -15.03
C THR A 100 13.97 7.87 -15.88
N ASP A 101 12.71 7.68 -16.25
CA ASP A 101 11.92 8.71 -16.94
C ASP A 101 11.81 9.94 -16.03
N GLU A 102 11.98 11.15 -16.57
CA GLU A 102 11.93 12.39 -15.78
C GLU A 102 10.59 12.59 -15.06
N THR A 103 9.53 11.91 -15.51
CA THR A 103 8.20 11.95 -14.90
C THR A 103 8.01 10.94 -13.77
N CYS A 104 8.97 10.05 -13.50
CA CYS A 104 8.85 9.03 -12.45
C CYS A 104 9.61 9.40 -11.18
N SER A 105 8.99 9.18 -10.02
CA SER A 105 9.55 9.54 -8.71
C SER A 105 10.71 8.64 -8.27
N ASN A 106 10.77 7.39 -8.74
CA ASN A 106 11.65 6.36 -8.20
C ASN A 106 12.63 5.80 -9.25
N PRO A 107 13.78 5.25 -8.82
CA PRO A 107 14.72 4.63 -9.76
C PRO A 107 14.13 3.44 -10.53
N THR A 108 14.49 3.34 -11.81
CA THR A 108 14.06 2.25 -12.70
C THR A 108 15.11 1.15 -12.83
N TYR A 109 14.66 -0.11 -12.72
CA TYR A 109 15.44 -1.32 -12.92
C TYR A 109 14.81 -2.25 -13.95
N ARG A 110 15.60 -2.95 -14.75
CA ARG A 110 15.09 -3.88 -15.79
C ARG A 110 15.85 -5.21 -15.79
N PRO A 111 15.21 -6.33 -16.18
CA PRO A 111 15.90 -7.60 -16.35
C PRO A 111 17.08 -7.50 -17.32
N GLN A 112 18.24 -8.04 -16.93
CA GLN A 112 19.44 -8.03 -17.78
C GLN A 112 19.27 -8.85 -19.07
N SER A 113 18.45 -9.90 -19.04
CA SER A 113 18.17 -10.79 -20.18
C SER A 113 17.47 -10.08 -21.35
N GLY A 114 16.93 -8.87 -21.13
CA GLY A 114 16.11 -8.19 -22.12
C GLY A 114 14.74 -8.83 -22.33
N ALA A 115 14.31 -9.72 -21.44
CA ALA A 115 12.93 -10.21 -21.41
C ALA A 115 11.96 -9.02 -21.33
N GLY A 116 10.83 -9.14 -22.04
CA GLY A 116 9.81 -8.09 -22.06
C GLY A 116 9.25 -7.80 -20.66
N ALA A 117 8.70 -6.60 -20.49
CA ALA A 117 7.97 -6.25 -19.28
C ALA A 117 6.75 -7.17 -19.12
N GLU A 118 6.65 -7.87 -18.00
CA GLU A 118 5.49 -8.67 -17.65
C GLU A 118 4.95 -8.22 -16.29
N ALA A 119 3.63 -8.05 -16.18
CA ALA A 119 2.97 -7.59 -14.96
C ALA A 119 3.30 -8.46 -13.75
N GLY A 120 3.84 -7.87 -12.69
CA GLY A 120 4.13 -8.59 -11.46
C GLY A 120 5.04 -7.78 -10.54
N THR A 121 5.60 -8.46 -9.55
CA THR A 121 6.52 -7.88 -8.55
C THR A 121 7.77 -8.75 -8.47
N TYR A 122 8.95 -8.13 -8.59
CA TYR A 122 10.23 -8.76 -8.31
C TYR A 122 10.57 -8.61 -6.82
N LEU A 123 10.93 -9.72 -6.18
CA LEU A 123 11.40 -9.80 -4.80
C LEU A 123 12.42 -10.95 -4.70
N ALA A 124 13.33 -10.90 -3.73
CA ALA A 124 14.23 -12.01 -3.40
C ALA A 124 13.88 -12.58 -2.00
N PRO A 125 12.76 -13.32 -1.85
CA PRO A 125 12.36 -13.84 -0.56
C PRO A 125 13.10 -15.17 -0.25
N ASP A 126 13.44 -15.38 1.02
CA ASP A 126 13.79 -16.69 1.57
C ASP A 126 12.57 -17.43 2.16
N TRP A 127 11.36 -16.86 2.01
CA TRP A 127 10.05 -17.43 2.32
C TRP A 127 9.22 -17.62 1.05
N ASP A 128 8.03 -18.22 1.21
CA ASP A 128 7.01 -18.19 0.16
C ASP A 128 6.27 -16.84 0.23
N ALA A 129 6.59 -15.92 -0.68
CA ALA A 129 5.94 -14.60 -0.73
C ALA A 129 4.49 -14.65 -1.26
N ALA A 130 4.00 -15.79 -1.73
CA ALA A 130 2.61 -15.98 -2.16
C ALA A 130 1.98 -17.22 -1.50
N PRO A 131 1.99 -17.32 -0.16
CA PRO A 131 1.62 -18.54 0.55
C PRO A 131 0.11 -18.85 0.46
N ARG A 132 -0.70 -17.85 0.11
CA ARG A 132 -2.16 -17.94 -0.04
C ARG A 132 -2.57 -17.30 -1.35
N ARG A 133 -3.50 -17.95 -2.07
CA ARG A 133 -3.97 -17.47 -3.37
C ARG A 133 -5.31 -16.76 -3.24
N ALA A 134 -5.36 -15.59 -3.88
CA ALA A 134 -6.58 -14.85 -4.08
C ALA A 134 -7.59 -15.64 -4.94
N THR A 135 -8.85 -15.60 -4.53
CA THR A 135 -9.99 -16.08 -5.31
C THR A 135 -10.75 -14.90 -5.88
N VAL A 136 -10.90 -14.84 -7.20
CA VAL A 136 -11.75 -13.84 -7.86
C VAL A 136 -13.21 -14.26 -7.70
N LEU A 137 -14.04 -13.34 -7.21
CA LEU A 137 -15.47 -13.51 -7.08
C LEU A 137 -16.21 -12.76 -8.20
N SER A 138 -17.46 -13.14 -8.46
CA SER A 138 -18.31 -12.40 -9.41
C SER A 138 -18.57 -10.98 -8.92
N THR A 139 -18.38 -10.00 -9.80
CA THR A 139 -18.69 -8.59 -9.55
C THR A 139 -20.20 -8.32 -9.44
N ASP A 140 -21.05 -9.26 -9.87
CA ASP A 140 -22.50 -9.20 -9.71
C ASP A 140 -22.99 -9.77 -8.37
N ASN A 141 -22.09 -10.12 -7.45
CA ASN A 141 -22.45 -10.72 -6.17
C ASN A 141 -23.41 -9.80 -5.37
N PRO A 142 -24.65 -10.26 -5.07
CA PRO A 142 -25.68 -9.40 -4.50
C PRO A 142 -25.34 -8.90 -3.09
N THR A 143 -24.60 -9.70 -2.30
CA THR A 143 -24.17 -9.32 -0.95
C THR A 143 -23.24 -8.12 -0.99
N TYR A 144 -22.22 -8.15 -1.85
CA TYR A 144 -21.24 -7.06 -1.94
C TYR A 144 -21.79 -5.83 -2.67
N ARG A 145 -22.71 -6.02 -3.62
CA ARG A 145 -23.44 -4.90 -4.22
C ARG A 145 -24.32 -4.18 -3.20
N ALA A 146 -25.06 -4.92 -2.37
CA ALA A 146 -25.85 -4.33 -1.30
C ALA A 146 -24.96 -3.58 -0.29
N ALA A 147 -23.89 -4.22 0.19
CA ALA A 147 -22.96 -3.59 1.13
C ALA A 147 -22.31 -2.32 0.57
N LEU A 148 -21.89 -2.32 -0.71
CA LEU A 148 -21.36 -1.13 -1.37
C LEU A 148 -22.43 -0.04 -1.53
N SER A 149 -23.67 -0.40 -1.87
CA SER A 149 -24.78 0.54 -1.96
C SER A 149 -25.04 1.24 -0.63
N ASP A 150 -25.06 0.49 0.47
CA ASP A 150 -25.25 1.05 1.82
C ASP A 150 -24.07 1.95 2.21
N TRP A 151 -22.84 1.51 1.92
CA TRP A 151 -21.62 2.27 2.21
C TRP A 151 -21.56 3.61 1.45
N LEU A 152 -21.99 3.63 0.18
CA LEU A 152 -22.09 4.82 -0.66
C LEU A 152 -23.24 5.74 -0.22
N SER A 153 -24.41 5.17 0.13
CA SER A 153 -25.56 5.94 0.64
C SER A 153 -25.21 6.68 1.92
N ALA A 154 -24.49 6.01 2.84
CA ALA A 154 -24.01 6.61 4.07
C ALA A 154 -23.04 7.80 3.84
N ARG A 155 -22.52 7.96 2.63
CA ARG A 155 -21.65 9.06 2.19
C ARG A 155 -22.35 10.09 1.31
N GLY A 156 -23.68 10.02 1.21
CA GLY A 156 -24.48 11.03 0.52
C GLY A 156 -24.78 10.72 -0.94
N ILE A 157 -24.43 9.54 -1.45
CA ILE A 157 -24.77 9.15 -2.81
C ILE A 157 -26.25 8.72 -2.86
N ALA A 158 -27.10 9.55 -3.46
CA ALA A 158 -28.56 9.33 -3.48
C ALA A 158 -29.01 8.12 -4.33
N ASP A 159 -28.34 7.86 -5.45
CA ASP A 159 -28.53 6.69 -6.30
C ASP A 159 -27.20 5.92 -6.43
N PRO A 160 -26.86 5.02 -5.48
CA PRO A 160 -25.57 4.36 -5.45
C PRO A 160 -25.24 3.53 -6.69
N ALA A 161 -26.26 2.94 -7.35
CA ALA A 161 -26.15 1.97 -8.46
C ALA A 161 -24.74 1.34 -8.59
N PRO A 162 -24.37 0.43 -7.66
CA PRO A 162 -23.00 -0.02 -7.45
C PRO A 162 -22.45 -0.75 -8.68
N ALA A 163 -21.27 -0.33 -9.14
CA ALA A 163 -20.51 -0.86 -10.25
C ALA A 163 -19.16 -1.40 -9.74
N ILE A 164 -19.17 -2.65 -9.30
CA ILE A 164 -17.98 -3.34 -8.79
C ILE A 164 -17.07 -3.70 -9.96
N ALA A 165 -15.82 -3.30 -9.88
CA ALA A 165 -14.81 -3.48 -10.91
C ALA A 165 -13.86 -4.66 -10.62
N GLN A 166 -13.55 -4.91 -9.34
CA GLN A 166 -12.87 -6.13 -8.87
C GLN A 166 -13.47 -6.57 -7.54
N LEU A 167 -13.52 -7.89 -7.35
CA LEU A 167 -13.91 -8.50 -6.09
C LEU A 167 -13.02 -9.71 -5.83
N VAL A 168 -12.16 -9.59 -4.82
CA VAL A 168 -11.13 -10.58 -4.52
C VAL A 168 -11.26 -11.01 -3.07
N ARG A 169 -11.23 -12.32 -2.84
CA ARG A 169 -11.25 -12.94 -1.52
C ARG A 169 -9.93 -13.63 -1.23
N VAL A 170 -9.32 -13.34 -0.09
CA VAL A 170 -8.02 -13.90 0.31
C VAL A 170 -7.83 -13.76 1.82
N ASP A 171 -7.24 -14.77 2.46
CA ASP A 171 -6.74 -14.69 3.84
C ASP A 171 -5.47 -13.83 3.87
N LEU A 172 -5.61 -12.58 4.30
CA LEU A 172 -4.52 -11.61 4.39
C LEU A 172 -3.74 -11.78 5.70
N GLU A 173 -4.36 -12.25 6.78
CA GLU A 173 -3.76 -12.29 8.11
C GLU A 173 -3.12 -13.64 8.48
N GLY A 174 -3.45 -14.71 7.75
CA GLY A 174 -2.99 -16.07 8.02
C GLY A 174 -3.71 -16.79 9.13
N ASP A 175 -4.90 -16.34 9.50
CA ASP A 175 -5.71 -16.97 10.54
C ASP A 175 -6.72 -17.98 9.98
N GLY A 176 -6.69 -18.23 8.66
CA GLY A 176 -7.60 -19.12 7.96
C GLY A 176 -8.99 -18.51 7.69
N ARG A 177 -9.16 -17.20 7.90
CA ARG A 177 -10.36 -16.45 7.55
C ARG A 177 -10.04 -15.53 6.39
N ASP A 178 -10.95 -15.50 5.43
CA ASP A 178 -10.75 -14.66 4.26
C ASP A 178 -11.24 -13.22 4.51
N GLU A 179 -10.44 -12.26 4.10
CA GLU A 179 -10.86 -10.89 3.84
C GLU A 179 -11.36 -10.75 2.39
N VAL A 180 -12.10 -9.67 2.14
CA VAL A 180 -12.53 -9.31 0.78
C VAL A 180 -12.10 -7.90 0.42
N VAL A 181 -11.30 -7.80 -0.64
CA VAL A 181 -10.95 -6.54 -1.28
C VAL A 181 -11.91 -6.29 -2.44
N LEU A 182 -12.51 -5.11 -2.47
CA LEU A 182 -13.43 -4.67 -3.51
C LEU A 182 -12.93 -3.36 -4.09
N THR A 183 -12.94 -3.26 -5.42
CA THR A 183 -12.85 -1.97 -6.11
C THR A 183 -14.15 -1.69 -6.85
N ALA A 184 -14.55 -0.43 -6.88
CA ALA A 184 -15.74 -0.01 -7.61
C ALA A 184 -15.57 1.41 -8.12
N GLU A 185 -16.11 1.68 -9.29
CA GLU A 185 -15.98 2.98 -9.95
C GLU A 185 -17.23 3.35 -10.74
N ARG A 186 -17.57 4.63 -10.69
CA ARG A 186 -18.55 5.27 -11.56
C ARG A 186 -18.04 6.67 -11.88
N GLN A 187 -17.65 6.89 -13.12
CA GLN A 187 -17.09 8.16 -13.60
C GLN A 187 -17.88 8.63 -14.83
N ARG A 188 -18.74 9.63 -14.64
CA ARG A 188 -19.59 10.21 -15.71
C ARG A 188 -19.21 11.65 -16.04
N GLY A 189 -18.39 12.29 -15.20
CA GLY A 189 -17.76 13.58 -15.48
C GLY A 189 -16.70 13.51 -16.58
N SER A 190 -15.96 14.61 -16.77
CA SER A 190 -14.87 14.69 -17.76
C SER A 190 -13.55 14.18 -17.17
N ILE A 191 -12.46 14.36 -17.91
CA ILE A 191 -11.10 14.08 -17.44
C ILE A 191 -10.67 14.98 -16.27
N THR A 192 -11.35 16.09 -16.01
CA THR A 192 -11.06 17.02 -14.89
C THR A 192 -12.27 17.33 -14.01
N SER A 193 -13.39 16.62 -14.17
CA SER A 193 -14.62 16.92 -13.44
C SER A 193 -15.38 15.65 -13.05
N THR A 194 -16.31 15.80 -12.11
CA THR A 194 -17.23 14.73 -11.67
C THR A 194 -18.66 15.19 -11.71
N ARG A 195 -19.56 14.21 -11.79
CA ARG A 195 -21.00 14.43 -11.58
C ARG A 195 -21.42 13.89 -10.22
N ALA A 196 -22.47 14.49 -9.64
CA ALA A 196 -23.13 14.03 -8.43
C ALA A 196 -23.44 12.53 -8.53
N GLY A 197 -22.87 11.73 -7.64
CA GLY A 197 -22.92 10.29 -7.63
C GLY A 197 -21.67 9.58 -8.18
N ASP A 198 -20.70 10.29 -8.74
CA ASP A 198 -19.45 9.66 -9.19
C ASP A 198 -18.60 9.20 -7.99
N TYR A 199 -17.88 8.11 -8.17
CA TYR A 199 -17.00 7.55 -7.15
C TYR A 199 -15.89 6.69 -7.76
N SER A 200 -14.81 6.52 -7.02
CA SER A 200 -13.82 5.47 -7.19
C SER A 200 -13.32 5.04 -5.82
N VAL A 201 -13.47 3.77 -5.49
CA VAL A 201 -13.20 3.26 -4.14
C VAL A 201 -12.42 1.96 -4.18
N LEU A 202 -11.55 1.79 -3.19
CA LEU A 202 -10.94 0.52 -2.82
C LEU A 202 -11.24 0.25 -1.35
N LEU A 203 -12.01 -0.80 -1.11
CA LEU A 203 -12.56 -1.16 0.19
C LEU A 203 -12.03 -2.54 0.61
N LEU A 204 -11.75 -2.69 1.91
CA LEU A 204 -11.42 -3.96 2.55
C LEU A 204 -12.53 -4.31 3.54
N ASN A 205 -13.20 -5.43 3.28
CA ASN A 205 -14.07 -6.07 4.25
C ASN A 205 -13.24 -7.07 5.04
N ARG A 206 -13.12 -6.84 6.35
CA ARG A 206 -12.37 -7.70 7.27
C ARG A 206 -13.17 -7.97 8.53
N LEU A 207 -12.78 -8.98 9.29
CA LEU A 207 -13.29 -9.17 10.63
C LEU A 207 -12.58 -8.22 11.61
N GLN A 208 -13.36 -7.66 12.52
CA GLN A 208 -12.88 -6.97 13.71
C GLN A 208 -13.63 -7.54 14.90
N GLY A 209 -12.98 -8.50 15.58
CA GLY A 209 -13.66 -9.38 16.53
C GLY A 209 -14.65 -10.30 15.81
N GLU A 210 -15.93 -10.24 16.18
CA GLU A 210 -17.00 -11.05 15.56
C GLU A 210 -17.78 -10.29 14.48
N ARG A 211 -17.40 -9.05 14.16
CA ARG A 211 -18.13 -8.21 13.19
C ARG A 211 -17.32 -8.04 11.92
N VAL A 212 -17.99 -8.15 10.78
CA VAL A 212 -17.43 -7.69 9.51
C VAL A 212 -17.49 -6.16 9.49
N VAL A 213 -16.35 -5.53 9.22
CA VAL A 213 -16.23 -4.09 9.06
C VAL A 213 -15.68 -3.76 7.66
N THR A 214 -16.17 -2.68 7.07
CA THR A 214 -15.66 -2.16 5.80
C THR A 214 -14.71 -1.00 6.08
N VAL A 215 -13.44 -1.20 5.77
CA VAL A 215 -12.39 -0.19 5.85
C VAL A 215 -12.13 0.36 4.45
N ALA A 216 -12.10 1.68 4.31
CA ALA A 216 -11.70 2.31 3.06
C ALA A 216 -10.19 2.47 3.03
N LEU A 217 -9.54 1.85 2.06
CA LEU A 217 -8.13 2.13 1.79
C LEU A 217 -8.04 3.43 0.98
N ARG A 218 -8.87 3.54 -0.06
CA ARG A 218 -8.97 4.71 -0.92
C ARG A 218 -10.42 4.98 -1.27
N ALA A 219 -10.80 6.25 -1.29
CA ALA A 219 -12.18 6.63 -1.56
C ALA A 219 -12.27 8.06 -2.07
N ASP A 220 -12.55 8.19 -3.36
CA ASP A 220 -13.02 9.42 -3.97
C ASP A 220 -14.53 9.29 -4.14
N VAL A 221 -15.30 10.12 -3.45
CA VAL A 221 -16.77 10.06 -3.44
C VAL A 221 -17.31 11.47 -3.64
N TYR A 222 -18.17 11.64 -4.66
CA TYR A 222 -18.69 12.94 -5.07
C TYR A 222 -20.22 12.96 -4.97
N PRO A 223 -20.80 13.36 -3.81
CA PRO A 223 -22.25 13.50 -3.66
C PRO A 223 -22.86 14.60 -4.52
N GLU A 224 -22.06 15.59 -4.88
CA GLU A 224 -22.43 16.76 -5.69
C GLU A 224 -21.51 16.85 -6.92
N ASP A 225 -21.91 17.63 -7.92
CA ASP A 225 -21.06 17.94 -9.08
C ASP A 225 -19.80 18.68 -8.62
N CYS A 226 -18.67 18.38 -9.24
CA CYS A 226 -17.45 19.16 -9.06
C CYS A 226 -16.81 19.46 -10.42
N VAL A 227 -16.34 20.69 -10.57
CA VAL A 227 -15.77 21.22 -11.81
C VAL A 227 -14.32 21.60 -11.57
N ALA A 228 -13.44 21.12 -12.47
CA ALA A 228 -11.99 21.32 -12.47
C ALA A 228 -11.26 20.65 -11.29
N GLU A 229 -10.23 19.86 -11.60
CA GLU A 229 -9.32 19.22 -10.64
C GLU A 229 -9.99 18.28 -9.62
N CYS A 230 -11.02 17.55 -10.07
CA CYS A 230 -11.72 16.59 -9.21
C CYS A 230 -12.17 15.33 -9.94
N ALA A 231 -11.45 14.93 -10.99
CA ALA A 231 -11.65 13.62 -11.57
C ALA A 231 -11.23 12.55 -10.55
N PRO A 232 -12.02 11.46 -10.36
CA PRO A 232 -11.65 10.41 -9.42
C PRO A 232 -10.41 9.66 -9.92
N THR A 233 -9.48 9.37 -9.02
CA THR A 233 -8.40 8.42 -9.28
C THR A 233 -8.99 7.02 -9.34
N ARG A 234 -8.68 6.25 -10.38
CA ARG A 234 -9.09 4.85 -10.49
C ARG A 234 -8.18 3.99 -9.62
N TYR A 235 -8.78 3.15 -8.78
CA TYR A 235 -8.05 2.24 -7.92
C TYR A 235 -8.26 0.79 -8.34
N ARG A 236 -7.17 0.03 -8.43
CA ARG A 236 -7.19 -1.41 -8.73
C ARG A 236 -6.30 -2.18 -7.76
N LEU A 237 -6.79 -3.32 -7.28
CA LEU A 237 -5.91 -4.27 -6.61
C LEU A 237 -5.02 -4.91 -7.69
N PHE A 238 -3.71 -4.75 -7.55
CA PHE A 238 -2.71 -5.31 -8.45
C PHE A 238 -2.35 -6.74 -8.04
N SER A 239 -1.97 -6.95 -6.78
CA SER A 239 -1.67 -8.26 -6.22
C SER A 239 -1.71 -8.23 -4.68
N THR A 240 -1.62 -9.43 -4.09
CA THR A 240 -1.43 -9.61 -2.65
C THR A 240 -0.23 -10.53 -2.43
N LEU A 241 0.77 -10.07 -1.68
CA LEU A 241 2.03 -10.79 -1.46
C LEU A 241 2.51 -10.55 -0.02
N ASP A 242 3.16 -11.54 0.57
CA ASP A 242 3.93 -11.38 1.82
C ASP A 242 5.28 -10.77 1.44
N LEU A 243 5.41 -9.44 1.56
CA LEU A 243 6.56 -8.68 1.06
C LEU A 243 7.64 -8.49 2.11
N ASP A 244 7.30 -8.55 3.40
CA ASP A 244 8.24 -8.42 4.50
C ASP A 244 8.63 -9.73 5.20
N GLY A 245 7.90 -10.81 4.94
CA GLY A 245 8.13 -12.14 5.49
C GLY A 245 7.48 -12.37 6.85
N ASP A 246 6.54 -11.52 7.28
CA ASP A 246 5.84 -11.65 8.56
C ASP A 246 4.70 -12.69 8.55
N GLY A 247 4.39 -13.26 7.38
CA GLY A 247 3.33 -14.24 7.19
C GLY A 247 1.95 -13.62 6.98
N ARG A 248 1.82 -12.31 6.85
CA ARG A 248 0.63 -11.57 6.41
C ARG A 248 0.85 -11.10 4.96
N LEU A 249 -0.24 -10.82 4.25
CA LEU A 249 -0.15 -10.32 2.88
C LEU A 249 -0.35 -8.81 2.87
N GLU A 250 0.58 -8.10 2.22
CA GLU A 250 0.41 -6.72 1.82
C GLU A 250 -0.51 -6.63 0.59
N LEU A 251 -1.17 -5.48 0.47
CA LEU A 251 -1.96 -5.12 -0.70
C LEU A 251 -1.12 -4.22 -1.61
N ILE A 252 -0.91 -4.63 -2.86
CA ILE A 252 -0.33 -3.76 -3.90
C ILE A 252 -1.49 -3.16 -4.70
N VAL A 253 -1.59 -1.84 -4.68
CA VAL A 253 -2.70 -1.09 -5.28
C VAL A 253 -2.16 -0.20 -6.39
N THR A 254 -2.76 -0.30 -7.57
CA THR A 254 -2.58 0.67 -8.67
C THR A 254 -3.52 1.85 -8.47
N SER A 255 -3.00 3.05 -8.65
CA SER A 255 -3.74 4.31 -8.77
C SER A 255 -3.48 4.92 -10.13
N GLU A 256 -4.55 5.24 -10.88
CA GLU A 256 -4.47 5.89 -12.18
C GLU A 256 -5.37 7.12 -12.19
N ASP A 257 -4.81 8.28 -12.48
CA ASP A 257 -5.56 9.50 -12.76
C ASP A 257 -5.18 10.03 -14.15
N TYR A 258 -5.59 11.24 -14.48
CA TYR A 258 -5.33 11.80 -15.80
C TYR A 258 -3.89 12.35 -15.95
N GLU A 259 -3.19 12.56 -14.84
CA GLU A 259 -1.84 13.12 -14.82
C GLU A 259 -0.80 11.99 -14.72
N GLY A 260 -1.15 10.87 -14.08
CA GLY A 260 -0.20 9.80 -13.93
C GLY A 260 -0.76 8.46 -13.47
N ILE A 261 0.18 7.57 -13.23
CA ILE A 261 -0.03 6.23 -12.70
C ILE A 261 0.95 6.00 -11.55
N GLY A 262 0.50 5.32 -10.52
CA GLY A 262 1.34 4.88 -9.43
C GLY A 262 0.94 3.52 -8.92
N ARG A 263 1.83 2.90 -8.14
CA ARG A 263 1.50 1.76 -7.31
C ARG A 263 2.03 1.95 -5.92
N ALA A 264 1.28 1.43 -4.96
CA ALA A 264 1.60 1.54 -3.55
C ALA A 264 1.34 0.22 -2.81
N VAL A 265 2.19 -0.07 -1.85
CA VAL A 265 2.13 -1.23 -0.95
C VAL A 265 1.49 -0.78 0.36
N TYR A 266 0.46 -1.49 0.82
CA TYR A 266 -0.18 -1.26 2.12
C TYR A 266 -0.02 -2.49 3.00
N GLY A 267 0.56 -2.28 4.18
CA GLY A 267 0.50 -3.24 5.27
C GLY A 267 -0.84 -3.17 6.00
N LEU A 268 -1.23 -4.25 6.66
CA LEU A 268 -2.52 -4.35 7.33
C LEU A 268 -2.61 -3.58 8.65
N ASP A 269 -1.48 -3.12 9.18
CA ASP A 269 -1.40 -2.34 10.42
C ASP A 269 -1.79 -0.87 10.24
N ASP A 270 -1.51 -0.30 9.07
CA ASP A 270 -1.93 1.04 8.68
C ASP A 270 -2.34 1.06 7.21
N LEU A 271 -3.66 1.00 6.97
CA LEU A 271 -4.25 1.07 5.64
C LEU A 271 -4.46 2.51 5.16
N THR A 272 -4.16 3.51 5.99
CA THR A 272 -4.36 4.92 5.64
C THR A 272 -3.18 5.47 4.85
N GLN A 273 -1.97 4.97 5.12
CA GLN A 273 -0.74 5.37 4.45
C GLN A 273 -0.05 4.17 3.78
N PRO A 274 0.53 4.35 2.59
CA PRO A 274 1.31 3.29 1.98
C PRO A 274 2.64 3.11 2.73
N ALA A 275 3.07 1.87 2.86
CA ALA A 275 4.39 1.52 3.36
C ALA A 275 5.50 1.86 2.33
N LEU A 276 5.21 1.62 1.05
CA LEU A 276 6.08 1.91 -0.09
C LEU A 276 5.22 2.39 -1.27
N ALA A 277 5.77 3.23 -2.14
CA ALA A 277 5.06 3.69 -3.33
C ALA A 277 6.03 4.19 -4.41
N TRP A 278 5.56 4.17 -5.65
CA TRP A 278 6.14 4.93 -6.76
C TRP A 278 5.01 5.59 -7.56
N HIS A 279 5.31 6.70 -8.24
CA HIS A 279 4.40 7.40 -9.13
C HIS A 279 5.14 7.88 -10.38
N CYS A 280 4.46 7.87 -11.52
CA CYS A 280 4.91 8.47 -12.77
C CYS A 280 3.81 9.40 -13.30
N GLY A 281 4.14 10.69 -13.41
CA GLY A 281 3.25 11.79 -13.79
C GLY A 281 3.99 13.13 -13.62
N PRO A 282 3.46 14.22 -14.21
CA PRO A 282 4.05 15.56 -14.10
C PRO A 282 3.96 16.15 -12.68
#